data_AF-A0A359IDW6-F1
#
_entry.id   AF-A0A359IDW6-F1
#
_cell.length_a   1.000
_cell.length_b   1.000
_cell.length_c   1.000
_cell.angle_alpha   90.00
_cell.angle_beta   90.00
_cell.angle_gamma   90.00
#
_symmetry.space_group_name_H-M   'P 1'
#
loop_
_entity.id
_entity.type
_entity.pdbx_description
1 polymer ?
#
loop_
_entity_poly.entity_id
_entity_poly.type
_entity_poly.pdbx_seq_one_letter_code
_entity_poly.pdbx_strand_id
1 'polypeptide(L)'
;FLYIIFFLNVMPILLYGQVKYPEWFVYPGKYPKVITGFARQGSSTLADAETTWCAYQSCIAFGTLYRYQDLDQVDSDYYYNFSPDALKQIKGKLYPVKGSLSAINLITNDYIEAFSLKEDLKLSTEFIDYNTLPRPSWIEKYPMYTDSGYYYGIGEYTSRYNKIDAWKKSEENAVFNIMTTLAVDFHTVMIEAKSDSYDTMEKVQAMKVKYLLRNIQVMERWMDTEKNLVYVLVRIPKQDVISPMLNK
;
A
#
# COMPACT_ATOMS: atom_id res chain seq x y z
N PHE A 1 0.25 -2.22 64.83
CA PHE A 1 -0.29 -1.70 63.56
C PHE A 1 0.86 -1.46 62.62
N LEU A 2 1.17 -2.43 61.75
CA LEU A 2 2.25 -2.34 60.77
C LEU A 2 1.57 -2.26 59.40
N TYR A 3 1.61 -1.10 58.77
CA TYR A 3 1.11 -0.90 57.41
C TYR A 3 2.07 -1.56 56.43
N ILE A 4 1.66 -2.71 55.88
CA ILE A 4 2.32 -3.33 54.73
C ILE A 4 1.79 -2.60 53.49
N ILE A 5 2.63 -1.74 52.91
CA ILE A 5 2.38 -1.13 51.60
C ILE A 5 2.71 -2.19 50.54
N PHE A 6 1.66 -2.75 49.93
CA PHE A 6 1.78 -3.63 48.77
C PHE A 6 2.17 -2.78 47.55
N PHE A 7 3.46 -2.74 47.21
CA PHE A 7 3.91 -2.24 45.92
C PHE A 7 3.42 -3.23 44.84
N LEU A 8 2.30 -2.90 44.19
CA LEU A 8 1.95 -3.46 42.89
C LEU A 8 3.05 -3.03 41.91
N ASN A 9 4.02 -3.91 41.70
CA ASN A 9 4.93 -3.87 40.56
C ASN A 9 4.08 -4.10 39.31
N VAL A 10 3.50 -3.03 38.78
CA VAL A 10 3.06 -2.97 37.40
C VAL A 10 4.35 -2.93 36.58
N MET A 11 4.91 -4.12 36.31
CA MET A 11 5.93 -4.27 35.28
C MET A 11 5.38 -3.57 34.03
N PRO A 12 6.09 -2.59 33.44
CA PRO A 12 5.73 -2.13 32.12
C PRO A 12 5.89 -3.35 31.23
N ILE A 13 4.77 -3.96 30.83
CA ILE A 13 4.76 -4.86 29.70
C ILE A 13 5.31 -3.99 28.57
N LEU A 14 6.56 -4.21 28.20
CA LEU A 14 7.12 -3.71 26.96
C LEU A 14 6.08 -4.10 25.92
N LEU A 15 5.34 -3.11 25.42
CA LEU A 15 4.38 -3.24 24.34
C LEU A 15 5.22 -3.58 23.11
N TYR A 16 5.63 -4.84 23.00
CA TYR A 16 6.14 -5.40 21.77
C TYR A 16 4.99 -5.26 20.77
N GLY A 17 5.07 -4.19 19.97
CA GLY A 17 4.04 -3.91 18.98
C GLY A 17 3.85 -5.12 18.08
N GLN A 18 2.64 -5.34 17.57
CA GLN A 18 2.31 -6.54 16.82
C GLN A 18 3.30 -6.87 15.70
N VAL A 19 4.03 -7.98 15.86
CA VAL A 19 5.01 -8.53 14.90
C VAL A 19 4.49 -9.78 14.20
N LYS A 20 3.33 -10.29 14.62
CA LYS A 20 2.66 -11.46 14.04
C LYS A 20 1.42 -11.05 13.27
N TYR A 21 1.28 -11.55 12.05
CA TYR A 21 0.16 -11.26 11.18
C TYR A 21 -0.34 -12.53 10.49
N PRO A 22 -1.63 -12.62 10.15
CA PRO A 22 -2.13 -13.74 9.37
C PRO A 22 -1.42 -13.85 8.02
N GLU A 23 -1.19 -15.07 7.55
CA GLU A 23 -0.52 -15.33 6.26
C GLU A 23 -1.21 -14.60 5.10
N TRP A 24 -2.55 -14.57 5.08
CA TRP A 24 -3.32 -13.89 4.03
C TRP A 24 -3.07 -12.38 3.97
N PHE A 25 -2.67 -11.78 5.10
CA PHE A 25 -2.31 -10.37 5.17
C PHE A 25 -0.86 -10.15 4.72
N VAL A 26 0.05 -11.06 5.05
CA VAL A 26 1.47 -10.97 4.66
C VAL A 26 1.66 -11.25 3.16
N TYR A 27 0.92 -12.23 2.61
CA TYR A 27 1.02 -12.63 1.20
C TYR A 27 -0.33 -12.55 0.46
N PRO A 28 -0.93 -11.35 0.28
CA PRO A 28 -2.23 -11.23 -0.37
C PRO A 28 -2.23 -11.71 -1.83
N GLY A 29 -1.08 -11.71 -2.49
CA GLY A 29 -0.92 -12.23 -3.84
C GLY A 29 -1.25 -13.72 -4.00
N LYS A 30 -1.20 -14.51 -2.91
CA LYS A 30 -1.67 -15.91 -2.89
C LYS A 30 -3.21 -16.01 -2.89
N TYR A 31 -3.89 -14.92 -2.57
CA TYR A 31 -5.34 -14.84 -2.35
C TYR A 31 -5.99 -13.76 -3.23
N PRO A 32 -5.95 -13.87 -4.56
CA PRO A 32 -6.36 -12.80 -5.50
C PRO A 32 -7.85 -12.42 -5.45
N LYS A 33 -8.67 -13.16 -4.70
CA LYS A 33 -10.11 -12.90 -4.49
C LYS A 33 -10.41 -12.25 -3.14
N VAL A 34 -9.37 -11.87 -2.41
CA VAL A 34 -9.44 -11.28 -1.07
C VAL A 34 -9.04 -9.83 -1.13
N ILE A 35 -9.84 -8.99 -0.48
CA ILE A 35 -9.51 -7.59 -0.22
C ILE A 35 -9.28 -7.44 1.28
N THR A 36 -8.23 -6.72 1.65
CA THR A 36 -7.99 -6.33 3.03
C THR A 36 -8.83 -5.09 3.36
N GLY A 37 -9.61 -5.15 4.42
CA GLY A 37 -10.25 -4.00 5.04
C GLY A 37 -9.51 -3.59 6.29
N PHE A 38 -9.25 -2.30 6.43
CA PHE A 38 -8.59 -1.71 7.59
C PHE A 38 -9.58 -0.89 8.42
N ALA A 39 -9.56 -1.12 9.74
CA ALA A 39 -10.25 -0.28 10.72
C ALA A 39 -9.21 0.48 11.54
N ARG A 40 -9.45 1.78 11.69
CA ARG A 40 -8.69 2.66 12.57
C ARG A 40 -9.66 3.31 13.55
N GLN A 41 -9.33 3.34 14.84
CA GLN A 41 -10.17 4.04 15.83
C GLN A 41 -11.63 3.58 15.80
N GLY A 42 -11.86 2.28 15.53
CA GLY A 42 -13.20 1.71 15.43
C GLY A 42 -13.96 2.02 14.13
N SER A 43 -13.30 2.53 13.08
CA SER A 43 -13.91 2.62 11.75
C SER A 43 -14.28 1.25 11.19
N SER A 44 -15.12 1.21 10.14
CA SER A 44 -15.56 -0.05 9.54
C SER A 44 -14.48 -0.64 8.61
N THR A 45 -14.04 -1.87 8.89
CA THR A 45 -13.20 -2.69 7.98
C THR A 45 -13.91 -2.93 6.64
N LEU A 46 -15.23 -3.19 6.67
CA LEU A 46 -16.04 -3.43 5.49
C LEU A 46 -16.11 -2.20 4.57
N ALA A 47 -16.37 -1.01 5.12
CA ALA A 47 -16.44 0.20 4.32
C ALA A 47 -15.10 0.50 3.63
N ASP A 48 -13.98 0.26 4.31
CA ASP A 48 -12.63 0.39 3.76
C ASP A 48 -12.34 -0.66 2.68
N ALA A 49 -12.77 -1.91 2.88
CA ALA A 49 -12.65 -2.95 1.87
C ALA A 49 -13.46 -2.65 0.60
N GLU A 50 -14.67 -2.09 0.74
CA GLU A 50 -15.53 -1.71 -0.40
C GLU A 50 -14.89 -0.59 -1.24
N THR A 51 -14.35 0.45 -0.60
CA THR A 51 -13.68 1.55 -1.30
C THR A 51 -12.37 1.08 -1.95
N THR A 52 -11.59 0.27 -1.25
CA THR A 52 -10.35 -0.33 -1.77
C THR A 52 -10.64 -1.24 -2.96
N TRP A 53 -11.67 -2.08 -2.89
CA TRP A 53 -12.10 -2.91 -4.02
C TRP A 53 -12.41 -2.06 -5.24
N CYS A 54 -13.18 -0.97 -5.08
CA CYS A 54 -13.50 -0.07 -6.19
C CYS A 54 -12.24 0.55 -6.81
N ALA A 55 -11.35 1.08 -5.97
CA ALA A 55 -10.11 1.70 -6.42
C ALA A 55 -9.22 0.71 -7.19
N TYR A 56 -9.11 -0.52 -6.70
CA TYR A 56 -8.22 -1.52 -7.28
C TYR A 56 -8.78 -2.18 -8.55
N GLN A 57 -10.10 -2.25 -8.69
CA GLN A 57 -10.73 -2.71 -9.94
C GLN A 57 -10.52 -1.70 -11.07
N SER A 58 -10.85 -0.43 -10.83
CA SER A 58 -10.66 0.63 -11.82
C SER A 58 -10.75 2.01 -11.16
N CYS A 59 -9.68 2.80 -11.26
CA CYS A 59 -9.67 4.18 -10.80
C CYS A 59 -8.89 5.11 -11.71
N ILE A 60 -9.19 6.40 -11.63
CA ILE A 60 -8.31 7.46 -12.09
C ILE A 60 -7.46 7.88 -10.91
N ALA A 61 -6.16 7.61 -10.97
CA ALA A 61 -5.17 8.08 -10.02
C ALA A 61 -4.49 9.33 -10.57
N PHE A 62 -4.39 10.38 -9.76
CA PHE A 62 -3.75 11.64 -10.18
C PHE A 62 -3.03 12.33 -9.03
N GLY A 63 -2.02 13.13 -9.39
CA GLY A 63 -1.26 13.99 -8.49
C GLY A 63 -0.28 14.86 -9.25
N THR A 64 0.65 15.46 -8.52
CA THR A 64 1.69 16.33 -9.07
C THR A 64 3.05 15.85 -8.61
N LEU A 65 3.90 15.50 -9.57
CA LEU A 65 5.31 15.24 -9.33
C LEU A 65 6.06 16.58 -9.41
N TYR A 66 6.75 16.97 -8.35
CA TYR A 66 7.67 18.10 -8.37
C TYR A 66 9.09 17.59 -8.52
N ARG A 67 9.75 17.96 -9.62
CA ARG A 67 11.17 17.70 -9.83
C ARG A 67 11.99 18.96 -9.52
N TYR A 68 12.78 18.87 -8.45
CA TYR A 68 13.85 19.80 -8.14
C TYR A 68 15.16 19.22 -8.71
N GLN A 69 16.19 20.03 -8.97
CA GLN A 69 17.44 19.61 -9.62
C GLN A 69 17.99 18.29 -9.06
N ASP A 70 18.47 17.45 -9.98
CA ASP A 70 19.30 16.23 -9.89
C ASP A 70 19.13 15.19 -8.76
N LEU A 71 18.48 15.45 -7.63
CA LEU A 71 18.43 14.50 -6.52
C LEU A 71 17.13 14.53 -5.69
N ASP A 72 16.30 15.58 -5.76
CA ASP A 72 15.14 15.72 -4.87
C ASP A 72 13.80 15.67 -5.63
N GLN A 73 13.08 14.56 -5.46
CA GLN A 73 11.68 14.40 -5.86
C GLN A 73 10.80 14.64 -4.64
N VAL A 74 9.85 15.58 -4.74
CA VAL A 74 8.79 15.74 -3.73
C VAL A 74 7.47 15.41 -4.38
N ASP A 75 6.84 14.38 -3.84
CA ASP A 75 5.51 13.94 -4.22
C ASP A 75 4.44 14.85 -3.60
N SER A 76 3.46 15.30 -4.41
CA SER A 76 2.26 15.92 -3.85
C SER A 76 1.32 14.89 -3.24
N ASP A 77 0.30 15.35 -2.52
CA ASP A 77 -0.86 14.51 -2.22
C ASP A 77 -1.43 13.92 -3.53
N TYR A 78 -1.73 12.63 -3.49
CA TYR A 78 -2.26 11.85 -4.61
C TYR A 78 -3.65 11.33 -4.25
N TYR A 79 -4.51 11.20 -5.26
CA TYR A 79 -5.91 10.84 -5.06
C TYR A 79 -6.35 9.73 -6.01
N TYR A 80 -7.16 8.82 -5.49
CA TYR A 80 -7.90 7.83 -6.27
C TYR A 80 -9.33 8.29 -6.49
N ASN A 81 -9.77 8.28 -7.74
CA ASN A 81 -11.16 8.54 -8.09
C ASN A 81 -11.73 7.31 -8.81
N PHE A 82 -12.66 6.61 -8.16
CA PHE A 82 -13.40 5.49 -8.73
C PHE A 82 -14.87 5.86 -8.93
N SER A 83 -15.56 5.15 -9.83
CA SER A 83 -16.96 5.47 -10.13
C SER A 83 -17.86 5.31 -8.90
N PRO A 84 -18.71 6.29 -8.55
CA PRO A 84 -19.72 6.14 -7.51
C PRO A 84 -20.66 4.95 -7.76
N ASP A 85 -20.92 4.62 -9.03
CA ASP A 85 -21.73 3.46 -9.40
C ASP A 85 -21.04 2.15 -9.04
N ALA A 86 -19.71 2.07 -9.10
CA ALA A 86 -18.95 0.89 -8.69
C ALA A 86 -19.14 0.63 -7.18
N LEU A 87 -19.07 1.68 -6.37
CA LEU A 87 -19.33 1.56 -4.93
C LEU A 87 -20.76 1.11 -4.66
N LYS A 88 -21.75 1.70 -5.34
CA LYS A 88 -23.15 1.29 -5.22
C LYS A 88 -23.35 -0.18 -5.61
N GLN A 89 -22.61 -0.69 -6.60
CA GLN A 89 -22.70 -2.08 -7.04
C GLN A 89 -22.11 -3.08 -6.05
N ILE A 90 -21.04 -2.72 -5.33
CA ILE A 90 -20.34 -3.63 -4.40
C ILE A 90 -20.84 -3.52 -2.95
N LYS A 91 -21.46 -2.40 -2.57
CA LYS A 91 -21.89 -2.13 -1.19
C LYS A 91 -22.75 -3.26 -0.61
N GLY A 92 -22.32 -3.80 0.52
CA GLY A 92 -22.96 -4.92 1.22
C GLY A 92 -22.79 -6.29 0.56
N LYS A 93 -21.97 -6.42 -0.50
CA LYS A 93 -21.73 -7.69 -1.20
C LYS A 93 -20.36 -8.30 -0.92
N LEU A 94 -19.53 -7.62 -0.13
CA LEU A 94 -18.29 -8.17 0.39
C LEU A 94 -18.59 -8.90 1.71
N TYR A 95 -18.34 -10.20 1.71
CA TYR A 95 -18.52 -11.06 2.88
C TYR A 95 -17.20 -11.13 3.65
N PRO A 96 -17.22 -10.90 4.98
CA PRO A 96 -16.04 -11.11 5.81
C PRO A 96 -15.69 -12.59 5.80
N VAL A 97 -14.41 -12.90 5.56
CA VAL A 97 -13.93 -14.27 5.63
C VAL A 97 -13.88 -14.70 7.09
N LYS A 98 -14.54 -15.82 7.40
CA LYS A 98 -14.67 -16.32 8.78
C LYS A 98 -13.31 -16.46 9.46
N GLY A 99 -13.18 -15.84 10.64
CA GLY A 99 -11.97 -15.92 11.47
C GLY A 99 -10.81 -15.04 10.99
N SER A 100 -11.03 -14.15 10.02
CA SER A 100 -9.97 -13.26 9.52
C SER A 100 -9.78 -11.98 10.34
N LEU A 101 -10.80 -11.52 11.08
CA LEU A 101 -10.72 -10.32 11.92
C LEU A 101 -9.55 -10.45 12.91
N SER A 102 -8.57 -9.59 12.76
CA SER A 102 -7.35 -9.57 13.58
C SER A 102 -7.12 -8.17 14.12
N ALA A 103 -7.03 -8.04 15.45
CA ALA A 103 -6.60 -6.80 16.06
C ALA A 103 -5.15 -6.50 15.69
N ILE A 104 -4.86 -5.24 15.37
CA ILE A 104 -3.51 -4.68 15.22
C ILE A 104 -3.11 -3.91 16.48
N ASN A 105 -4.07 -3.18 17.05
CA ASN A 105 -3.92 -2.49 18.32
C ASN A 105 -5.28 -2.40 19.02
N LEU A 106 -5.41 -3.10 20.15
CA LEU A 106 -6.65 -3.14 20.93
C LEU A 106 -6.94 -1.81 21.64
N ILE A 107 -5.93 -1.01 21.97
CA ILE A 107 -6.10 0.27 22.67
C ILE A 107 -6.75 1.29 21.72
N THR A 108 -6.30 1.31 20.46
CA THR A 108 -6.82 2.22 19.44
C THR A 108 -7.97 1.63 18.64
N ASN A 109 -8.45 0.41 18.95
CA ASN A 109 -9.46 -0.28 18.16
C ASN A 109 -9.09 -0.35 16.66
N ASP A 110 -7.83 -0.72 16.40
CA ASP A 110 -7.29 -0.89 15.06
C ASP A 110 -7.35 -2.37 14.67
N TYR A 111 -7.99 -2.68 13.55
CA TYR A 111 -8.22 -4.04 13.08
C TYR A 111 -7.93 -4.18 11.59
N ILE A 112 -7.60 -5.40 11.18
CA ILE A 112 -7.63 -5.82 9.78
C ILE A 112 -8.59 -6.99 9.62
N GLU A 113 -9.22 -7.09 8.47
CA GLU A 113 -10.14 -8.18 8.14
C GLU A 113 -10.07 -8.49 6.65
N ALA A 114 -10.27 -9.76 6.29
CA ALA A 114 -10.29 -10.19 4.91
C ALA A 114 -11.73 -10.26 4.40
N PHE A 115 -11.98 -9.73 3.22
CA PHE A 115 -13.28 -9.75 2.56
C PHE A 115 -13.21 -10.43 1.20
N SER A 116 -14.30 -11.07 0.80
CA SER A 116 -14.43 -11.64 -0.54
C SER A 116 -15.85 -11.50 -1.08
N LEU A 117 -15.98 -11.55 -2.40
CA LEU A 117 -17.26 -11.72 -3.09
C LEU A 117 -17.87 -13.12 -2.89
N LYS A 118 -17.07 -14.08 -2.39
CA LYS A 118 -17.51 -15.45 -2.11
C LYS A 118 -17.71 -15.63 -0.61
N GLU A 119 -18.92 -16.02 -0.21
CA GLU A 119 -19.30 -16.21 1.19
C GLU A 119 -18.56 -17.38 1.87
N ASP A 120 -18.19 -18.41 1.12
CA ASP A 120 -17.61 -19.65 1.62
C ASP A 120 -16.07 -19.72 1.47
N LEU A 121 -15.42 -18.60 1.17
CA LEU A 121 -13.97 -18.56 1.03
C LEU A 121 -13.29 -18.94 2.36
N LYS A 122 -12.29 -19.82 2.29
CA LYS A 122 -11.44 -20.19 3.43
C LYS A 122 -10.04 -19.62 3.24
N LEU A 123 -9.48 -19.09 4.32
CA LEU A 123 -8.12 -18.60 4.40
C LEU A 123 -7.29 -19.48 5.33
N SER A 124 -5.97 -19.43 5.12
CA SER A 124 -5.03 -20.00 6.08
C SER A 124 -5.20 -19.32 7.45
N THR A 125 -5.12 -20.12 8.50
CA THR A 125 -5.13 -19.67 9.89
C THR A 125 -3.71 -19.49 10.44
N GLU A 126 -2.70 -19.66 9.60
CA GLU A 126 -1.30 -19.49 9.98
C GLU A 126 -0.98 -18.02 10.25
N PHE A 127 -0.19 -17.79 11.30
CA PHE A 127 0.37 -16.48 11.63
C PHE A 127 1.86 -16.49 11.39
N ILE A 128 2.33 -15.49 10.65
CA ILE A 128 3.73 -15.30 10.31
C ILE A 128 4.34 -14.30 11.28
N ASP A 129 5.50 -14.64 11.84
CA ASP A 129 6.28 -13.76 12.72
C ASP A 129 7.34 -13.03 11.89
N TYR A 130 7.27 -11.70 11.83
CA TYR A 130 8.23 -10.92 11.06
C TYR A 130 9.66 -10.99 11.61
N ASN A 131 9.85 -11.36 12.87
CA ASN A 131 11.20 -11.54 13.42
C ASN A 131 11.92 -12.77 12.85
N THR A 132 11.18 -13.71 12.26
CA THR A 132 11.76 -14.93 11.67
C THR A 132 11.79 -14.88 10.15
N LEU A 133 11.16 -13.88 9.53
CA LEU A 133 11.14 -13.73 8.08
C LEU A 133 12.43 -13.08 7.57
N PRO A 134 13.10 -13.67 6.56
CA PRO A 134 14.21 -13.00 5.90
C PRO A 134 13.72 -11.75 5.16
N ARG A 135 14.62 -10.79 4.96
CA ARG A 135 14.39 -9.62 4.10
C ARG A 135 14.12 -10.09 2.66
N PRO A 136 12.97 -9.75 2.05
CA PRO A 136 12.67 -10.16 0.68
C PRO A 136 13.58 -9.49 -0.34
N SER A 137 13.96 -10.24 -1.38
CA SER A 137 14.85 -9.75 -2.45
C SER A 137 14.22 -8.66 -3.32
N TRP A 138 12.89 -8.56 -3.35
CA TRP A 138 12.22 -7.51 -4.13
C TRP A 138 12.45 -6.11 -3.56
N ILE A 139 12.80 -5.97 -2.28
CA ILE A 139 13.07 -4.65 -1.68
C ILE A 139 14.27 -3.97 -2.35
N GLU A 140 15.27 -4.73 -2.80
CA GLU A 140 16.45 -4.21 -3.49
C GLU A 140 16.12 -3.64 -4.89
N LYS A 141 14.89 -3.81 -5.36
CA LYS A 141 14.38 -3.28 -6.63
C LYS A 141 13.52 -2.02 -6.46
N TYR A 142 13.58 -1.39 -5.28
CA TYR A 142 12.90 -0.12 -4.99
C TYR A 142 13.33 0.98 -5.98
N PRO A 143 12.44 1.91 -6.40
CA PRO A 143 11.03 2.05 -6.02
C PRO A 143 10.07 1.20 -6.88
N MET A 144 10.53 0.73 -8.03
CA MET A 144 9.72 0.01 -9.01
C MET A 144 10.60 -0.89 -9.87
N TYR A 145 10.06 -2.04 -10.28
CA TYR A 145 10.64 -2.87 -11.34
C TYR A 145 9.55 -3.40 -12.27
N THR A 146 10.00 -4.01 -13.37
CA THR A 146 9.13 -4.55 -14.42
C THR A 146 9.47 -6.01 -14.67
N ASP A 147 8.46 -6.87 -14.73
CA ASP A 147 8.64 -8.29 -15.03
C ASP A 147 7.35 -8.90 -15.60
N SER A 148 7.48 -9.83 -16.55
CA SER A 148 6.42 -10.74 -16.99
C SER A 148 5.08 -10.08 -17.37
N GLY A 149 5.13 -8.89 -17.98
CA GLY A 149 3.92 -8.15 -18.39
C GLY A 149 3.27 -7.31 -17.28
N TYR A 150 3.94 -7.13 -16.15
CA TYR A 150 3.49 -6.33 -15.02
C TYR A 150 4.49 -5.22 -14.69
N TYR A 151 3.96 -4.15 -14.11
CA TYR A 151 4.70 -3.18 -13.33
C TYR A 151 4.58 -3.56 -11.85
N TYR A 152 5.70 -3.58 -11.14
CA TYR A 152 5.78 -3.86 -9.72
C TYR A 152 6.27 -2.61 -9.00
N GLY A 153 5.43 -2.05 -8.13
CA GLY A 153 5.75 -0.92 -7.29
C GLY A 153 6.04 -1.37 -5.87
N ILE A 154 7.00 -0.72 -5.23
CA ILE A 154 7.37 -0.98 -3.84
C ILE A 154 7.18 0.32 -3.08
N GLY A 155 6.28 0.32 -2.12
CA GLY A 155 6.06 1.48 -1.25
C GLY A 155 6.60 1.22 0.13
N GLU A 156 7.16 2.26 0.74
CA GLU A 156 7.62 2.23 2.12
C GLU A 156 6.95 3.31 2.96
N TYR A 157 6.78 3.03 4.25
CA TYR A 157 6.38 4.02 5.22
C TYR A 157 6.81 3.64 6.64
N THR A 158 6.97 4.64 7.50
CA THR A 158 7.34 4.39 8.90
C THR A 158 6.16 3.90 9.73
N SER A 159 6.37 2.83 10.50
CA SER A 159 5.37 2.27 11.42
C SER A 159 5.46 2.84 12.84
N ARG A 160 6.21 3.93 13.05
CA ARG A 160 6.47 4.53 14.37
C ARG A 160 5.21 5.05 15.08
N TYR A 161 4.23 5.53 14.33
CA TYR A 161 3.04 6.18 14.90
C TYR A 161 1.83 5.25 14.93
N ASN A 162 1.38 4.79 13.76
CA ASN A 162 0.23 3.89 13.64
C ASN A 162 0.52 2.85 12.55
N LYS A 163 0.36 1.57 12.88
CA LYS A 163 0.67 0.46 11.96
C LYS A 163 -0.35 0.34 10.83
N ILE A 164 -1.64 0.61 11.09
CA ILE A 164 -2.67 0.63 10.03
C ILE A 164 -2.35 1.70 9.00
N ASP A 165 -2.05 2.91 9.46
CA ASP A 165 -1.66 4.01 8.57
C ASP A 165 -0.42 3.65 7.77
N ALA A 166 0.58 3.02 8.41
CA ALA A 166 1.81 2.66 7.73
C ALA A 166 1.60 1.61 6.64
N TRP A 167 0.77 0.59 6.89
CA TRP A 167 0.41 -0.40 5.86
C TRP A 167 -0.34 0.25 4.70
N LYS A 168 -1.39 1.02 4.98
CA LYS A 168 -2.18 1.71 3.95
C LYS A 168 -1.33 2.69 3.15
N LYS A 169 -0.51 3.49 3.82
CA LYS A 169 0.33 4.48 3.15
C LYS A 169 1.41 3.84 2.30
N SER A 170 1.97 2.70 2.73
CA SER A 170 2.92 1.94 1.91
C SER A 170 2.25 1.33 0.68
N GLU A 171 1.01 0.84 0.79
CA GLU A 171 0.23 0.40 -0.38
C GLU A 171 0.01 1.53 -1.38
N GLU A 172 -0.40 2.69 -0.90
CA GLU A 172 -0.57 3.89 -1.74
C GLU A 172 0.74 4.31 -2.40
N ASN A 173 1.83 4.40 -1.62
CA ASN A 173 3.15 4.76 -2.12
C ASN A 173 3.65 3.76 -3.17
N ALA A 174 3.34 2.47 -3.04
CA ALA A 174 3.72 1.46 -4.02
C ALA A 174 3.09 1.73 -5.40
N VAL A 175 1.79 2.07 -5.42
CA VAL A 175 1.10 2.44 -6.65
C VAL A 175 1.64 3.75 -7.22
N PHE A 176 1.91 4.74 -6.37
CA PHE A 176 2.46 6.02 -6.83
C PHE A 176 3.86 5.89 -7.39
N ASN A 177 4.71 5.06 -6.79
CA ASN A 177 6.04 4.76 -7.32
C ASN A 177 5.98 4.17 -8.74
N ILE A 178 4.93 3.41 -9.08
CA ILE A 178 4.68 2.98 -10.47
C ILE A 178 4.41 4.21 -11.36
N MET A 179 3.47 5.07 -10.95
CA MET A 179 3.05 6.21 -11.76
C MET A 179 4.16 7.24 -11.98
N THR A 180 4.93 7.55 -10.93
CA THR A 180 6.00 8.55 -10.96
C THR A 180 7.20 8.06 -11.74
N THR A 181 7.60 6.80 -11.55
CA THR A 181 8.71 6.19 -12.30
C THR A 181 8.39 6.16 -13.80
N LEU A 182 7.18 5.74 -14.19
CA LEU A 182 6.75 5.78 -15.59
C LEU A 182 6.70 7.20 -16.18
N ALA A 183 6.29 8.18 -15.38
CA ALA A 183 6.29 9.58 -15.81
C ALA A 183 7.72 10.11 -16.03
N VAL A 184 8.65 9.79 -15.13
CA VAL A 184 10.07 10.15 -15.26
C VAL A 184 10.70 9.49 -16.47
N ASP A 185 10.50 8.19 -16.67
CA ASP A 185 11.03 7.45 -17.82
C ASP A 185 10.56 8.04 -19.15
N PHE A 186 9.26 8.35 -19.25
CA PHE A 186 8.71 8.99 -20.44
C PHE A 186 9.34 10.36 -20.71
N HIS A 187 9.53 11.18 -19.66
CA HIS A 187 10.12 12.51 -19.81
C HIS A 187 11.61 12.45 -20.19
N THR A 188 12.37 11.53 -19.62
CA THR A 188 13.78 11.31 -20.00
C THR A 188 13.88 10.98 -21.50
N VAL A 189 13.07 10.03 -21.99
CA VAL A 189 13.01 9.68 -23.42
C VAL A 189 12.62 10.88 -24.29
N MET A 190 11.66 11.70 -23.85
CA MET A 190 11.23 12.89 -24.59
C MET A 190 12.28 14.01 -24.63
N ILE A 191 13.10 14.14 -23.59
CA ILE A 191 14.22 15.10 -23.55
C ILE A 191 15.33 14.62 -24.49
N GLU A 192 15.74 13.34 -24.40
CA GLU A 192 16.74 12.74 -25.28
C GLU A 192 16.33 12.82 -26.76
N ALA A 193 15.04 12.64 -27.07
CA ALA A 193 14.52 12.78 -28.43
C ALA A 193 14.50 14.23 -28.96
N LYS A 194 14.64 15.24 -28.08
CA LYS A 194 14.59 16.67 -28.42
C LYS A 194 15.94 17.38 -28.29
N SER A 195 16.96 16.75 -27.72
CA SER A 195 18.25 17.38 -27.47
C SER A 195 19.16 17.35 -28.70
N ASP A 196 18.86 18.22 -29.67
CA ASP A 196 19.85 18.83 -30.59
C ASP A 196 20.21 20.27 -30.16
N SER A 197 19.69 20.76 -29.02
CA SER A 197 20.06 22.07 -28.49
C SER A 197 20.34 22.02 -26.98
N TYR A 198 21.59 22.28 -26.62
CA TYR A 198 22.01 22.61 -25.26
C TYR A 198 21.33 23.92 -24.83
N ASP A 199 20.41 23.83 -23.89
CA ASP A 199 20.08 24.98 -23.05
C ASP A 199 19.80 24.52 -21.63
N THR A 200 20.78 24.73 -20.76
CA THR A 200 20.75 24.50 -19.33
C THR A 200 19.86 25.57 -18.68
N MET A 201 18.54 25.34 -18.67
CA MET A 201 17.62 26.20 -17.94
C MET A 201 17.11 25.49 -16.69
N GLU A 202 17.58 25.97 -15.53
CA GLU A 202 17.05 25.68 -14.20
C GLU A 202 15.53 25.85 -14.18
N LYS A 203 14.80 24.73 -14.18
CA LYS A 203 13.35 24.72 -14.09
C LYS A 203 12.91 23.67 -13.08
N VAL A 204 12.29 24.14 -11.99
CA VAL A 204 11.35 23.32 -11.23
C VAL A 204 10.25 22.90 -12.21
N GLN A 205 10.19 21.61 -12.52
CA GLN A 205 9.14 21.08 -13.37
C GLN A 205 8.08 20.43 -12.49
N ALA A 206 6.92 21.08 -12.39
CA ALA A 206 5.73 20.48 -11.83
C ALA A 206 5.00 19.72 -12.93
N MET A 207 4.89 18.41 -12.78
CA MET A 207 4.28 17.52 -13.76
C MET A 207 3.03 16.91 -13.17
N LYS A 208 1.88 17.21 -13.78
CA LYS A 208 0.62 16.56 -13.41
C LYS A 208 0.60 15.16 -13.98
N VAL A 209 0.59 14.16 -13.11
CA VAL A 209 0.43 12.76 -13.50
C VAL A 209 -1.04 12.37 -13.38
N LYS A 210 -1.55 11.69 -14.41
CA LYS A 210 -2.93 11.19 -14.43
C LYS A 210 -2.97 9.87 -15.17
N TYR A 211 -3.36 8.82 -14.45
CA TYR A 211 -3.42 7.46 -14.97
C TYR A 211 -4.82 6.88 -14.71
N LEU A 212 -5.36 6.17 -15.69
CA LEU A 212 -6.40 5.18 -15.48
C LEU A 212 -5.69 3.88 -15.13
N LEU A 213 -5.90 3.40 -13.91
CA LEU A 213 -5.33 2.17 -13.38
C LEU A 213 -6.45 1.14 -13.21
N ARG A 214 -6.17 -0.10 -13.58
CA ARG A 214 -7.07 -1.24 -13.37
C ARG A 214 -6.31 -2.42 -12.81
N ASN A 215 -7.02 -3.35 -12.18
CA ASN A 215 -6.46 -4.61 -11.70
C ASN A 215 -5.21 -4.43 -10.80
N ILE A 216 -5.27 -3.46 -9.88
CA ILE A 216 -4.23 -3.25 -8.87
C ILE A 216 -4.25 -4.42 -7.89
N GLN A 217 -3.08 -5.01 -7.64
CA GLN A 217 -2.94 -6.19 -6.78
C GLN A 217 -1.83 -5.99 -5.76
N VAL A 218 -2.17 -6.06 -4.47
CA VAL A 218 -1.18 -6.16 -3.40
C VAL A 218 -0.64 -7.60 -3.40
N MET A 219 0.67 -7.74 -3.49
CA MET A 219 1.33 -9.03 -3.65
C MET A 219 1.90 -9.55 -2.34
N GLU A 220 2.63 -8.68 -1.64
CA GLU A 220 3.37 -9.04 -0.43
C GLU A 220 3.54 -7.82 0.47
N ARG A 221 3.53 -8.06 1.78
CA ARG A 221 3.81 -7.08 2.80
C ARG A 221 5.00 -7.56 3.63
N TRP A 222 5.91 -6.66 3.97
CA TRP A 222 7.05 -6.98 4.82
C TRP A 222 7.32 -5.86 5.82
N MET A 223 7.73 -6.22 7.04
CA MET A 223 8.06 -5.26 8.11
C MET A 223 9.51 -5.42 8.52
N ASP A 224 10.26 -4.33 8.46
CA ASP A 224 11.54 -4.19 9.12
C ASP A 224 11.27 -3.80 10.59
N THR A 225 11.30 -4.80 11.47
CA THR A 225 11.00 -4.61 12.90
C THR A 225 12.06 -3.78 13.62
N GLU A 226 13.31 -3.79 13.14
CA GLU A 226 14.41 -3.00 13.70
C GLU A 226 14.27 -1.52 13.33
N LYS A 227 13.99 -1.23 12.05
CA LYS A 227 13.89 0.15 11.55
C LYS A 227 12.51 0.77 11.73
N ASN A 228 11.51 -0.01 12.13
CA ASN A 228 10.10 0.40 12.17
C ASN A 228 9.66 0.94 10.80
N LEU A 229 9.97 0.19 9.75
CA LEU A 229 9.54 0.45 8.37
C LEU A 229 8.67 -0.71 7.92
N VAL A 230 7.65 -0.37 7.15
CA VAL A 230 6.85 -1.36 6.43
C VAL A 230 7.01 -1.12 4.94
N TYR A 231 7.01 -2.23 4.21
CA TYR A 231 7.16 -2.27 2.77
C TYR A 231 5.99 -3.05 2.19
N VAL A 232 5.43 -2.56 1.10
CA VAL A 232 4.36 -3.25 0.40
C VAL A 232 4.69 -3.32 -1.09
N LEU A 233 4.60 -4.53 -1.62
CA LEU A 233 4.76 -4.82 -3.03
C LEU A 233 3.38 -4.84 -3.69
N VAL A 234 3.18 -3.98 -4.68
CA VAL A 234 1.98 -3.94 -5.52
C VAL A 234 2.37 -4.28 -6.96
N ARG A 235 1.48 -4.92 -7.70
CA ARG A 235 1.62 -5.07 -9.15
C ARG A 235 0.38 -4.60 -9.90
N ILE A 236 0.60 -4.15 -11.13
CA ILE A 236 -0.43 -3.76 -12.08
C ILE A 236 -0.06 -4.34 -13.46
N PRO A 237 -0.97 -5.01 -14.19
CA PRO A 237 -0.70 -5.42 -15.57
C PRO A 237 -0.36 -4.20 -16.43
N LYS A 238 0.64 -4.30 -17.30
CA LYS A 238 1.07 -3.16 -18.14
C LYS A 238 -0.06 -2.57 -18.98
N GLN A 239 -0.89 -3.46 -19.55
CA GLN A 239 -2.06 -3.07 -20.35
C GLN A 239 -3.14 -2.32 -19.57
N ASP A 240 -3.10 -2.40 -18.23
CA ASP A 240 -4.06 -1.79 -17.32
C ASP A 240 -3.53 -0.49 -16.67
N VAL A 241 -2.33 -0.04 -17.09
CA VAL A 241 -1.79 1.28 -16.77
C VAL A 241 -1.91 2.17 -17.99
N ILE A 242 -2.97 2.98 -18.02
CA ILE A 242 -3.32 3.80 -19.18
C ILE A 242 -3.10 5.27 -18.83
N SER A 243 -2.28 5.97 -19.60
CA SER A 243 -2.09 7.42 -19.46
C SER A 243 -2.02 8.07 -20.84
N PRO A 244 -2.56 9.29 -21.02
CA PRO A 244 -2.32 10.08 -22.22
C PRO A 244 -0.82 10.27 -22.52
N MET A 245 0.04 10.18 -21.51
CA MET A 245 1.50 10.27 -21.67
C MET A 245 2.11 8.98 -22.23
N LEU A 246 1.46 7.82 -22.06
CA LEU A 246 2.00 6.53 -22.50
C LEU A 246 1.55 6.12 -23.90
N ASN A 247 0.51 6.75 -24.45
CA ASN A 247 0.02 6.44 -25.79
C ASN A 247 0.85 7.17 -26.86
N LYS A 248 1.59 6.41 -27.66
CA LYS A 248 2.04 6.82 -29.01
C LYS A 248 1.05 6.34 -30.05
#